data_AF-A0A939F3S3-F1
#
_entry.id   AF-A0A939F3S3-F1
#
_cell.length_a   1.000
_cell.length_b   1.000
_cell.length_c   1.000
_cell.angle_alpha   90.00
_cell.angle_beta   90.00
_cell.angle_gamma   90.00
#
_symmetry.space_group_name_H-M   'P 1'
#
loop_
_entity.id
_entity.type
_entity.pdbx_description
1 polymer ?
#
loop_
_entity_poly.entity_id
_entity_poly.type
_entity_poly.pdbx_seq_one_letter_code
_entity_poly.pdbx_strand_id
1 'polypeptide(L)' 'MPAINIEFTVEELDRIKARAASANKSMRAHAHDVLVDEADRLAFVEGAAAIARRMLTDAMARFPEGQR' A
#
# COMPACT_ATOMS: atom_id res chain seq x y z
N MET A 1 7.31 -0.06 -21.61
CA MET A 1 6.81 -0.57 -20.32
C MET A 1 7.01 -2.07 -20.31
N PRO A 2 7.62 -2.64 -19.26
CA PRO A 2 7.55 -4.09 -19.05
C PRO A 2 6.07 -4.49 -19.00
N ALA A 3 5.72 -5.55 -19.73
CA ALA A 3 4.37 -6.08 -19.75
C ALA A 3 4.27 -7.17 -18.67
N ILE A 4 3.37 -6.98 -17.71
CA ILE A 4 3.01 -8.01 -16.74
C ILE A 4 1.66 -8.56 -17.19
N ASN A 5 1.61 -9.84 -17.51
CA ASN A 5 0.35 -10.52 -17.79
C ASN A 5 -0.22 -10.98 -16.45
N ILE A 6 -1.39 -10.45 -16.11
CA ILE A 6 -2.14 -10.82 -14.91
C ILE A 6 -3.44 -11.44 -15.38
N GLU A 7 -3.66 -12.70 -15.00
CA GLU A 7 -4.92 -13.38 -15.22
C GLU A 7 -5.88 -13.05 -14.09
N PHE A 8 -7.15 -12.83 -14.45
CA PHE A 8 -8.21 -12.53 -13.51
C PHE A 8 -9.34 -13.53 -13.70
N THR A 9 -9.97 -13.90 -12.59
CA THR A 9 -11.28 -14.56 -12.62
C THR A 9 -12.34 -13.61 -13.20
N VAL A 10 -13.49 -14.15 -13.58
CA VAL A 10 -14.61 -13.36 -14.12
C VAL A 10 -15.09 -12.36 -13.07
N GLU A 11 -15.21 -12.79 -11.82
CA GLU A 11 -15.65 -11.98 -10.69
C GLU A 11 -14.66 -10.84 -10.38
N GLU A 12 -13.36 -11.10 -10.52
CA GLU A 12 -12.33 -10.05 -10.40
C GLU A 12 -12.41 -9.04 -11.53
N LEU A 13 -12.57 -9.50 -12.78
CA LEU A 13 -12.74 -8.61 -13.93
C LEU A 13 -13.94 -7.68 -13.76
N ASP A 14 -15.07 -8.20 -13.30
CA ASP A 14 -16.28 -7.39 -13.11
C ASP A 14 -16.10 -6.35 -12.01
N ARG A 15 -15.41 -6.70 -10.92
CA ARG A 15 -15.06 -5.75 -9.86
C ARG A 15 -14.12 -4.64 -10.35
N ILE A 16 -13.09 -4.99 -11.12
CA ILE A 16 -12.13 -4.01 -11.64
C ILE A 16 -12.82 -3.10 -12.67
N LYS A 17 -13.68 -3.65 -13.54
CA LYS A 17 -14.49 -2.86 -14.49
C LYS A 17 -15.42 -1.88 -13.79
N ALA A 18 -16.14 -2.33 -12.78
CA ALA A 18 -17.04 -1.47 -12.00
C ALA A 18 -16.27 -0.31 -11.35
N ARG A 19 -15.10 -0.58 -10.77
CA ARG A 19 -14.24 0.45 -10.17
C ARG A 19 -13.69 1.41 -11.22
N ALA A 20 -13.15 0.91 -12.33
CA ALA A 20 -12.65 1.74 -13.42
C ALA A 20 -13.73 2.67 -13.99
N ALA A 21 -14.96 2.16 -14.16
CA ALA A 21 -16.12 2.94 -14.60
C ALA A 21 -16.49 4.03 -13.58
N SER A 22 -16.53 3.70 -12.28
CA SER A 22 -16.80 4.70 -11.23
C SER A 22 -15.78 5.84 -11.17
N ALA A 23 -14.54 5.55 -11.60
CA ALA A 23 -13.46 6.52 -11.69
C ALA A 23 -13.39 7.24 -13.05
N ASN A 24 -14.29 6.95 -14.01
CA ASN A 24 -14.23 7.41 -15.40
C ASN A 24 -12.88 7.14 -16.08
N LYS A 25 -12.27 5.98 -15.79
CA LYS A 25 -10.95 5.58 -16.31
C LYS A 25 -11.05 4.30 -17.14
N SER A 26 -10.10 4.10 -18.05
CA SER A 26 -9.93 2.80 -18.70
C SER A 26 -9.43 1.76 -17.69
N MET A 27 -9.72 0.47 -17.97
CA MET A 27 -9.20 -0.65 -17.17
C MET A 27 -7.68 -0.60 -16.97
N ARG A 28 -6.95 -0.27 -18.04
CA ARG A 28 -5.49 -0.18 -18.03
C ARG A 28 -5.01 0.98 -17.14
N ALA A 29 -5.64 2.15 -17.25
CA ALA A 29 -5.30 3.30 -16.43
C ALA A 29 -5.61 3.03 -14.95
N HIS A 30 -6.79 2.45 -14.65
CA HIS A 30 -7.15 2.09 -13.29
C HIS A 30 -6.19 1.05 -12.68
N ALA A 31 -5.83 0.00 -13.43
CA ALA A 31 -4.89 -1.01 -12.98
C ALA A 31 -3.50 -0.43 -12.70
N HIS A 32 -3.04 0.51 -13.54
CA HIS A 32 -1.80 1.24 -13.30
C HIS A 32 -1.85 2.04 -12.00
N ASP A 33 -2.91 2.82 -11.81
CA ASP A 33 -3.05 3.68 -10.63
C ASP A 33 -3.08 2.84 -9.34
N VAL A 34 -3.80 1.72 -9.33
CA VAL A 34 -3.83 0.80 -8.19
C VAL A 34 -2.43 0.28 -7.83
N LEU A 35 -1.61 -0.03 -8.83
CA LEU A 35 -0.24 -0.51 -8.59
C LEU A 35 0.66 0.60 -8.02
N VAL A 36 0.51 1.83 -8.49
CA VAL A 36 1.25 2.99 -7.97
C VAL A 36 0.80 3.31 -6.54
N ASP A 37 -0.51 3.39 -6.31
CA ASP A 37 -1.09 3.68 -4.99
C ASP A 37 -0.66 2.64 -3.95
N GLU A 38 -0.59 1.35 -4.32
CA GLU A 38 -0.13 0.30 -3.42
C GLU A 38 1.38 0.39 -3.15
N ALA A 39 2.19 0.72 -4.16
CA ALA A 39 3.63 0.95 -3.95
C ALA A 39 3.88 2.12 -2.98
N ASP A 40 3.13 3.22 -3.13
CA ASP A 40 3.20 4.37 -2.23
C ASP A 40 2.73 4.02 -0.82
N ARG A 41 1.65 3.23 -0.70
CA ARG A 41 1.16 2.73 0.59
C ARG A 41 2.20 1.89 1.31
N LEU A 42 2.86 0.97 0.60
CA LEU A 42 3.92 0.13 1.16
C LEU A 42 5.09 0.98 1.66
N ALA A 43 5.58 1.92 0.83
CA ALA A 43 6.65 2.83 1.22
C ALA A 43 6.29 3.65 2.47
N PHE A 44 5.04 4.14 2.56
CA PHE A 44 4.55 4.84 3.74
C PHE A 44 4.56 3.95 4.99
N VAL A 45 4.01 2.73 4.90
CA VAL A 45 3.94 1.79 6.03
C VAL A 45 5.34 1.41 6.52
N GLU A 46 6.26 1.13 5.59
CA GLU A 46 7.66 0.83 5.92
C GLU A 46 8.34 2.00 6.65
N GLY A 47 8.16 3.22 6.14
CA GLY A 47 8.67 4.44 6.76
C GLY A 47 8.10 4.68 8.16
N ALA A 48 6.77 4.56 8.31
CA ALA A 48 6.10 4.70 9.59
C ALA A 48 6.59 3.67 10.62
N ALA A 49 6.75 2.41 10.21
CA ALA A 49 7.29 1.36 11.07
C ALA A 49 8.74 1.64 11.50
N ALA A 50 9.57 2.17 10.60
CA ALA A 50 10.94 2.56 10.92
C ALA A 50 10.99 3.71 11.95
N ILE A 51 10.13 4.73 11.79
CA ILE A 51 10.02 5.84 12.73
C ILE A 51 9.54 5.34 14.10
N ALA A 52 8.50 4.52 14.13
CA ALA A 52 7.96 3.96 15.37
C ALA A 52 9.03 3.16 16.14
N ARG A 53 9.82 2.33 15.45
CA ARG A 53 10.95 1.60 16.06
C ARG A 53 11.97 2.54 16.68
N ARG A 54 12.36 3.61 15.98
CA ARG A 54 13.30 4.61 16.50
C ARG A 54 12.75 5.31 17.75
N MET A 55 11.51 5.78 17.70
CA MET A 55 10.88 6.47 18.83
C MET A 55 10.74 5.55 20.05
N LEU A 56 10.39 4.28 19.84
CA LEU A 56 10.31 3.29 20.91
C LEU A 56 11.68 3.08 21.57
N THR A 57 12.75 2.94 20.79
CA THR A 57 14.12 2.83 21.32
C THR A 57 14.50 4.06 22.14
N ASP A 58 14.25 5.27 21.63
CA ASP A 58 14.54 6.52 22.33
C ASP A 58 13.72 6.64 23.63
N ALA A 59 12.47 6.19 23.63
CA ALA A 59 11.61 6.18 24.81
C ALA A 59 12.10 5.18 25.86
N MET A 60 12.46 3.96 25.47
CA MET A 60 13.01 2.94 26.37
C MET A 60 14.35 3.38 26.97
N ALA A 61 15.18 4.09 26.21
CA ALA A 61 16.44 4.65 26.73
C ALA A 61 16.21 5.72 27.82
N ARG A 62 15.07 6.43 27.78
CA ARG A 62 14.72 7.47 28.76
C ARG A 62 14.02 6.92 30.01
N PHE A 63 13.38 5.76 29.92
CA PHE A 63 12.66 5.12 31.01
C PHE A 63 13.11 3.65 31.16
N PRO A 64 14.20 3.40 31.91
CA PRO A 64 14.72 2.05 32.11
C PRO A 64 13.70 1.14 32.83
N GLU A 65 13.85 -0.17 32.66
CA GLU A 65 12.98 -1.16 33.31
C GLU A 65 12.90 -0.94 34.82
N GLY A 66 11.68 -0.95 35.38
CA GLY A 66 11.40 -0.75 36.81
C GLY A 66 10.88 0.64 37.21
N GLN A 67 10.76 1.59 36.28
CA GLN A 67 10.17 2.93 36.52
C GLN A 67 8.77 3.12 35.92
N ARG A 68 7.99 2.03 35.78
CA ARG A 68 6.59 2.08 35.34
C ARG A 68 5.65 2.26 36.51
#